data_AF-A0A6C0BQ48-F1
#
_entry.id   AF-A0A6C0BQ48-F1
#
_cell.length_a   1.000
_cell.length_b   1.000
_cell.length_c   1.000
_cell.angle_alpha   90.00
_cell.angle_beta   90.00
_cell.angle_gamma   90.00
#
_symmetry.space_group_name_H-M   'P 1'
#
loop_
_entity.id
_entity.type
_entity.pdbx_description
1 polymer ?
#
loop_
_entity_poly.entity_id
_entity_poly.type
_entity_poly.pdbx_seq_one_letter_code
_entity_poly.pdbx_strand_id
1 'polypeptide(L)'
;MNTNEIILIYSSKFLLLAANFLIVNICANFTSQVYMDKVLINQENPPKLDNYVTLFLILSLLVMLIIVIAIYVAMSFLIKDEKGMSKIITLLAVDFIVYLLFMTRLGYMISGVMYSKKFFMYKDDGLRAIRALKDLILKLSLLFVLMPFFLILNISFDKMDTVPPVTKR
;
A
#
# COMPACT_ATOMS: atom_id res chain seq x y z
N MET A 1 -2.32 15.24 -19.79
CA MET A 1 -2.89 15.07 -18.44
C MET A 1 -3.07 16.46 -17.87
N ASN A 2 -4.26 16.81 -17.40
CA ASN A 2 -4.56 18.17 -16.93
C ASN A 2 -4.03 18.38 -15.51
N THR A 3 -3.67 19.62 -15.16
CA THR A 3 -3.17 19.98 -13.82
C THR A 3 -4.12 19.52 -12.70
N ASN A 4 -5.44 19.62 -12.93
CA ASN A 4 -6.45 19.19 -11.97
C ASN A 4 -6.44 17.67 -11.72
N GLU A 5 -6.15 16.86 -12.75
CA GLU A 5 -6.06 15.40 -12.63
C GLU A 5 -4.86 15.00 -11.77
N ILE A 6 -3.73 15.69 -11.98
CA ILE A 6 -2.50 15.49 -11.21
C ILE A 6 -2.74 15.84 -9.74
N ILE A 7 -3.35 17.00 -9.47
CA ILE A 7 -3.65 17.44 -8.09
C ILE A 7 -4.53 16.42 -7.37
N LEU A 8 -5.57 15.91 -8.05
CA LEU A 8 -6.50 14.93 -7.47
C LEU A 8 -5.83 13.58 -7.18
N ILE A 9 -4.88 13.15 -8.02
CA ILE A 9 -4.12 11.92 -7.77
C ILE A 9 -3.14 12.09 -6.60
N TYR A 10 -2.46 13.24 -6.51
CA TYR A 10 -1.56 13.49 -5.39
C TYR A 10 -2.30 13.71 -4.06
N SER A 11 -3.51 14.29 -4.09
CA SER A 11 -4.32 14.42 -2.87
C SER A 11 -4.77 13.06 -2.34
N SER A 12 -5.15 12.13 -3.21
CA SER A 12 -5.50 10.75 -2.80
C SER A 12 -4.30 9.99 -2.22
N LYS A 13 -3.10 10.16 -2.80
CA LYS A 13 -1.85 9.64 -2.25
C LYS A 13 -1.56 10.19 -0.85
N PHE A 14 -1.79 11.48 -0.64
CA PHE A 14 -1.60 12.10 0.67
C PHE A 14 -2.58 11.52 1.71
N LEU A 15 -3.85 11.32 1.34
CA LEU A 15 -4.83 10.65 2.19
C LEU A 15 -4.42 9.22 2.54
N LEU A 16 -3.92 8.46 1.56
CA LEU A 16 -3.40 7.11 1.78
C LEU A 16 -2.18 7.11 2.72
N LEU A 17 -1.28 8.10 2.61
CA LEU A 17 -0.14 8.23 3.50
C LEU A 17 -0.59 8.49 4.96
N ALA A 18 -1.54 9.40 5.15
CA ALA A 18 -2.11 9.67 6.48
C ALA A 18 -2.80 8.44 7.06
N ALA A 19 -3.55 7.69 6.24
CA ALA A 19 -4.17 6.45 6.66
C ALA A 19 -3.14 5.35 7.00
N ASN A 20 -2.07 5.22 6.21
CA ASN A 20 -0.99 4.26 6.47
C ASN A 20 -0.32 4.53 7.83
N PHE A 21 -0.16 5.79 8.23
CA PHE A 21 0.32 6.14 9.58
C PHE A 21 -0.57 5.56 10.68
N LEU A 22 -1.90 5.58 10.51
CA LEU A 22 -2.82 4.97 11.46
C LEU A 22 -2.77 3.43 11.39
N ILE A 23 -2.77 2.86 10.18
CA ILE A 23 -2.76 1.41 9.97
C ILE A 23 -1.54 0.75 10.62
N VAL A 24 -0.33 1.30 10.44
CA VAL A 24 0.89 0.69 11.03
C VAL A 24 0.83 0.68 12.56
N ASN A 25 0.21 1.69 13.18
CA ASN A 25 0.02 1.75 14.63
C ASN A 25 -1.01 0.72 15.10
N ILE A 26 -2.13 0.57 14.38
CA ILE A 26 -3.12 -0.48 14.66
C ILE A 26 -2.48 -1.87 14.56
N CYS A 27 -1.72 -2.13 13.48
CA CYS A 27 -1.03 -3.41 13.28
C CYS A 27 -0.01 -3.68 14.40
N ALA A 28 0.73 -2.66 14.83
CA ALA A 28 1.73 -2.79 15.88
C ALA A 28 1.09 -3.10 17.23
N ASN A 29 0.01 -2.41 17.57
CA ASN A 29 -0.71 -2.63 18.82
C ASN A 29 -1.33 -4.03 18.85
N PHE A 30 -2.02 -4.42 17.77
CA PHE A 30 -2.63 -5.75 17.66
C PHE A 30 -1.58 -6.87 17.73
N THR A 31 -0.51 -6.76 16.95
CA THR A 31 0.56 -7.78 16.94
C THR A 31 1.29 -7.85 18.28
N SER A 32 1.46 -6.70 18.97
CA SER A 32 2.06 -6.68 20.31
C SER A 32 1.19 -7.38 21.33
N GLN A 33 -0.13 -7.18 21.30
CA GLN A 33 -1.07 -7.90 22.18
C GLN A 33 -0.99 -9.41 21.96
N VAL A 34 -1.09 -9.85 20.70
CA VAL A 34 -0.97 -11.28 20.37
C VAL A 34 0.38 -11.87 20.79
N TYR A 35 1.47 -11.10 20.66
CA TYR A 35 2.79 -11.51 21.12
C TYR A 35 2.86 -11.64 22.64
N MET A 36 2.34 -10.67 23.38
CA MET A 36 2.30 -10.70 24.86
C MET A 36 1.58 -11.95 25.35
N ASP A 37 0.39 -12.22 24.80
CA ASP A 37 -0.43 -13.35 25.21
C ASP A 37 0.26 -14.68 24.91
N LYS A 38 0.81 -14.84 23.70
CA LYS A 38 1.43 -16.11 23.30
C LYS A 38 2.77 -16.36 23.97
N VAL A 39 3.68 -15.39 23.92
CA VAL A 39 5.08 -15.62 24.30
C VAL A 39 5.31 -15.35 25.78
N LEU A 40 4.80 -14.24 26.30
CA LEU A 40 5.10 -13.86 27.69
C LEU A 40 4.19 -14.54 28.69
N ILE A 41 2.89 -14.66 28.36
CA ILE A 41 1.90 -15.29 29.24
C ILE A 41 1.90 -16.80 29.05
N ASN A 42 1.68 -17.28 27.81
CA ASN A 42 1.50 -18.71 27.53
C ASN A 42 2.80 -19.48 27.22
N GLN A 43 3.96 -18.80 27.14
CA GLN A 43 5.27 -19.42 26.84
C GLN A 43 5.29 -20.20 25.51
N GLU A 44 4.44 -19.82 24.56
CA GLU A 44 4.35 -20.39 23.23
C GLU A 44 5.39 -19.78 22.26
N ASN A 45 5.51 -20.39 21.09
CA ASN A 45 6.34 -19.83 20.01
C ASN A 45 5.76 -18.51 19.50
N PRO A 46 6.62 -17.54 19.15
CA PRO A 46 6.17 -16.23 18.70
C PRO A 46 5.41 -16.32 17.37
N PRO A 47 4.34 -15.51 17.19
CA PRO A 47 3.59 -15.47 15.94
C PRO A 47 4.50 -15.02 14.79
N LYS A 48 4.25 -15.49 13.57
CA LYS A 48 5.05 -15.04 12.41
C LYS A 48 4.87 -13.53 12.21
N LEU A 49 5.98 -12.80 12.06
CA LEU A 49 5.98 -11.37 11.71
C LEU A 49 5.28 -11.11 10.37
N ASP A 50 5.21 -12.11 9.49
CA ASP A 50 4.44 -12.07 8.25
C ASP A 50 2.95 -11.74 8.49
N ASN A 51 2.39 -12.11 9.64
CA ASN A 51 1.00 -11.79 9.99
C ASN A 51 0.80 -10.27 10.14
N TYR A 52 1.81 -9.54 10.63
CA TYR A 52 1.78 -8.08 10.68
C TYR A 52 1.66 -7.50 9.28
N VAL A 53 2.47 -8.01 8.33
CA VAL A 53 2.47 -7.54 6.94
C VAL A 53 1.14 -7.86 6.28
N THR A 54 0.61 -9.07 6.48
CA THR A 54 -0.72 -9.46 5.95
C THR A 54 -1.81 -8.52 6.48
N LEU A 55 -1.83 -8.23 7.78
CA LEU A 55 -2.82 -7.33 8.39
C LEU A 55 -2.70 -5.91 7.81
N PHE A 56 -1.47 -5.40 7.67
CA PHE A 56 -1.21 -4.11 7.03
C PHE A 56 -1.77 -4.08 5.60
N LEU A 57 -1.49 -5.09 4.77
CA LEU A 57 -1.97 -5.15 3.39
C LEU A 57 -3.50 -5.18 3.28
N ILE A 58 -4.17 -5.96 4.14
CA ILE A 58 -5.64 -6.05 4.17
C ILE A 58 -6.23 -4.68 4.54
N LEU A 59 -5.74 -4.05 5.60
CA LEU A 59 -6.23 -2.75 6.04
C LEU A 59 -5.95 -1.66 5.00
N SER A 60 -4.76 -1.65 4.39
CA SER A 60 -4.42 -0.73 3.30
C SER A 60 -5.35 -0.92 2.11
N LEU A 61 -5.62 -2.17 1.68
CA LEU A 61 -6.55 -2.46 0.58
C LEU A 61 -7.95 -1.91 0.85
N LEU A 62 -8.48 -2.12 2.07
CA LEU A 62 -9.78 -1.59 2.47
C LEU A 62 -9.82 -0.05 2.41
N VAL A 63 -8.78 0.61 2.94
CA VAL A 63 -8.68 2.08 2.88
C VAL A 63 -8.59 2.57 1.44
N MET A 64 -7.80 1.91 0.58
CA MET A 64 -7.70 2.30 -0.82
C MET A 64 -9.03 2.15 -1.56
N LEU A 65 -9.80 1.08 -1.30
CA LEU A 65 -11.16 0.94 -1.81
C LEU A 65 -12.05 2.10 -1.37
N ILE A 66 -12.01 2.46 -0.08
CA ILE A 66 -12.77 3.61 0.45
C ILE A 66 -12.36 4.91 -0.27
N ILE A 67 -11.06 5.15 -0.47
CA ILE A 67 -10.55 6.35 -1.16
C ILE A 67 -11.03 6.37 -2.62
N VAL A 68 -10.93 5.25 -3.35
CA VAL A 68 -11.38 5.17 -4.75
C VAL A 68 -12.88 5.42 -4.86
N ILE A 69 -13.69 4.84 -3.97
CA ILE A 69 -15.14 5.05 -3.93
C ILE A 69 -15.46 6.51 -3.59
N ALA A 70 -14.79 7.10 -2.60
CA ALA A 70 -14.99 8.49 -2.22
C ALA A 70 -14.67 9.45 -3.38
N ILE A 71 -13.60 9.19 -4.12
CA ILE A 71 -13.23 9.95 -5.31
C ILE A 71 -14.27 9.75 -6.42
N TYR A 72 -14.69 8.51 -6.69
CA TYR A 72 -15.74 8.22 -7.67
C TYR A 72 -17.00 9.05 -7.38
N VAL A 73 -17.48 9.01 -6.14
CA VAL A 73 -18.67 9.76 -5.71
C VAL A 73 -18.43 11.27 -5.86
N ALA A 74 -17.30 11.79 -5.38
CA ALA A 74 -16.98 13.22 -5.50
C ALA A 74 -16.94 13.70 -6.97
N MET A 75 -16.38 12.89 -7.87
CA MET A 75 -16.30 13.23 -9.30
C MET A 75 -17.66 13.20 -9.99
N SER A 76 -18.55 12.29 -9.59
CA SER A 76 -19.91 12.22 -10.15
C SER A 76 -20.72 13.52 -9.95
N PHE A 77 -20.40 14.30 -8.91
CA PHE A 77 -21.01 15.62 -8.68
C PHE A 77 -20.32 16.77 -9.41
N LEU A 78 -19.02 16.64 -9.73
CA LEU A 78 -18.19 17.74 -10.25
C LEU A 78 -17.99 17.69 -11.77
N ILE A 79 -17.95 16.49 -12.35
CA ILE A 79 -17.57 16.26 -13.75
C ILE A 79 -18.71 15.55 -14.47
N LYS A 80 -19.22 16.16 -15.55
CA LYS A 80 -20.24 15.58 -16.43
C LYS A 80 -19.66 14.70 -17.55
N ASP A 81 -18.33 14.66 -17.69
CA ASP A 81 -17.63 13.84 -18.68
C ASP A 81 -17.25 12.47 -18.10
N GLU A 82 -18.00 11.45 -18.51
CA GLU A 82 -17.80 10.06 -18.07
C GLU A 82 -16.43 9.49 -18.48
N LYS A 83 -15.87 9.93 -19.62
CA LYS A 83 -14.59 9.41 -20.12
C LYS A 83 -13.41 9.88 -19.28
N GLY A 84 -13.41 11.16 -18.89
CA GLY A 84 -12.39 11.72 -18.00
C GLY A 84 -12.40 11.06 -16.61
N MET A 85 -13.60 10.81 -16.08
CA MET A 85 -13.78 10.15 -14.79
C MET A 85 -13.23 8.72 -14.79
N SER A 86 -13.59 7.90 -15.79
CA SER A 86 -13.10 6.52 -15.92
C SER A 86 -11.57 6.44 -16.01
N LYS A 87 -10.95 7.35 -16.78
CA LYS A 87 -9.49 7.42 -16.92
C LYS A 87 -8.79 7.67 -15.58
N ILE A 88 -9.28 8.62 -14.80
CA ILE A 88 -8.66 9.01 -13.52
C ILE A 88 -8.77 7.87 -12.49
N ILE A 89 -9.93 7.24 -12.41
CA ILE A 89 -10.15 6.09 -11.52
C ILE A 89 -9.21 4.94 -11.91
N THR A 90 -9.07 4.67 -13.21
CA THR A 90 -8.18 3.61 -13.69
C THR A 90 -6.72 3.90 -13.35
N LEU A 91 -6.26 5.14 -13.55
CA LEU A 91 -4.90 5.56 -13.18
C LEU A 91 -4.64 5.43 -11.68
N LEU A 92 -5.61 5.85 -10.85
CA LEU A 92 -5.55 5.70 -9.39
C LEU A 92 -5.48 4.23 -8.98
N ALA A 93 -6.35 3.38 -9.54
CA ALA A 93 -6.39 1.97 -9.23
C ALA A 93 -5.07 1.27 -9.59
N VAL A 94 -4.51 1.55 -10.78
CA VAL A 94 -3.22 1.01 -11.21
C VAL A 94 -2.11 1.44 -10.25
N ASP A 95 -2.05 2.72 -9.89
CA ASP A 95 -1.03 3.24 -8.99
C ASP A 95 -1.10 2.57 -7.59
N PHE A 96 -2.30 2.40 -7.05
CA PHE A 96 -2.55 1.70 -5.78
C PHE A 96 -2.22 0.21 -5.83
N ILE A 97 -2.54 -0.48 -6.93
CA ILE A 97 -2.18 -1.89 -7.12
C ILE A 97 -0.66 -2.05 -7.16
N VAL A 98 0.04 -1.21 -7.92
CA VAL A 98 1.50 -1.26 -8.01
C VAL A 98 2.13 -1.00 -6.64
N TYR A 99 1.64 0.02 -5.92
CA TYR A 99 2.02 0.28 -4.54
C TYR A 99 1.86 -0.96 -3.65
N LEU A 100 0.70 -1.63 -3.69
CA LEU A 100 0.46 -2.84 -2.91
C LEU A 100 1.43 -3.97 -3.24
N LEU A 101 1.74 -4.17 -4.53
CA LEU A 101 2.68 -5.21 -4.95
C LEU A 101 4.09 -4.97 -4.38
N PHE A 102 4.57 -3.73 -4.40
CA PHE A 102 5.84 -3.36 -3.77
C PHE A 102 5.82 -3.57 -2.26
N MET A 103 4.77 -3.11 -1.58
CA MET A 103 4.63 -3.29 -0.13
C MET A 103 4.52 -4.77 0.26
N THR A 104 3.84 -5.58 -0.55
CA THR A 104 3.74 -7.02 -0.35
C THR A 104 5.13 -7.66 -0.45
N ARG A 105 5.83 -7.42 -1.56
CA ARG A 105 7.12 -8.08 -1.82
C ARG A 105 8.17 -7.68 -0.79
N LEU A 106 8.32 -6.39 -0.51
CA LEU A 106 9.33 -5.89 0.42
C LEU A 106 8.95 -6.14 1.88
N GLY A 107 7.65 -6.01 2.21
CA GLY A 107 7.14 -6.29 3.54
C GLY A 107 7.45 -7.72 3.98
N TYR A 108 7.09 -8.71 3.15
CA TYR A 108 7.39 -10.12 3.46
C TYR A 108 8.90 -10.44 3.47
N MET A 109 9.69 -9.78 2.61
CA MET A 109 11.14 -9.95 2.63
C MET A 109 11.73 -9.47 3.97
N ILE A 110 11.30 -8.30 4.45
CA ILE A 110 11.78 -7.71 5.70
C ILE A 110 11.29 -8.50 6.90
N SER A 111 10.01 -8.85 6.97
CA SER A 111 9.47 -9.65 8.07
C SER A 111 10.13 -11.03 8.15
N GLY A 112 10.38 -11.68 7.01
CA GLY A 112 11.08 -12.96 6.95
C GLY A 112 12.52 -12.87 7.45
N VAL A 113 13.25 -11.82 7.09
CA VAL A 113 14.61 -11.57 7.60
C VAL A 113 14.58 -11.29 9.11
N MET A 114 13.63 -10.46 9.59
CA MET A 114 13.51 -10.13 11.01
C MET A 114 13.11 -11.34 11.87
N TYR A 115 12.27 -12.23 11.34
CA TYR A 115 11.86 -13.45 12.03
C TYR A 115 12.99 -14.49 12.10
N SER A 116 13.76 -14.64 11.02
CA SER A 116 14.77 -15.70 10.91
C SER A 116 16.12 -15.36 11.51
N LYS A 117 16.53 -14.08 11.50
CA LYS A 117 17.87 -13.68 11.93
C LYS A 117 17.93 -13.49 13.46
N LYS A 118 18.86 -14.21 14.10
CA LYS A 118 19.14 -14.13 15.55
C LYS A 118 19.37 -12.71 16.07
N PHE A 119 19.91 -11.81 15.24
CA PHE A 119 20.16 -10.41 15.60
C PHE A 119 18.91 -9.65 16.07
N PHE A 120 17.74 -9.97 15.52
CA PHE A 120 16.49 -9.29 15.91
C PHE A 120 15.87 -9.84 17.19
N MET A 121 16.43 -10.93 17.74
CA MET A 121 16.02 -11.55 19.00
C MET A 121 14.50 -11.67 19.14
N TYR A 122 13.78 -11.98 18.06
CA TYR A 122 12.32 -11.85 18.05
C TYR A 122 11.60 -12.72 19.08
N LYS A 123 12.21 -13.85 19.46
CA LYS A 123 11.71 -14.74 20.50
C LYS A 123 11.85 -14.16 21.92
N ASP A 124 12.86 -13.33 22.14
CA ASP A 124 13.24 -12.84 23.47
C ASP A 124 12.88 -11.35 23.67
N ASP A 125 12.93 -10.54 22.61
CA ASP A 125 12.63 -9.10 22.58
C ASP A 125 11.70 -8.75 21.38
N GLY A 126 10.60 -9.49 21.26
CA GLY A 126 9.68 -9.34 20.13
C GLY A 126 8.98 -7.98 20.05
N LEU A 127 8.78 -7.30 21.18
CA LEU A 127 8.18 -5.95 21.19
C LEU A 127 9.09 -4.90 20.54
N ARG A 128 10.41 -5.02 20.69
CA ARG A 128 11.36 -4.14 20.00
C ARG A 128 11.36 -4.42 18.50
N ALA A 129 11.32 -5.69 18.10
CA ALA A 129 11.24 -6.07 16.70
C ALA A 129 9.95 -5.60 16.03
N ILE A 130 8.79 -5.70 16.69
CA ILE A 130 7.50 -5.19 16.16
C ILE A 130 7.57 -3.67 15.94
N ARG A 131 8.15 -2.92 16.89
CA ARG A 131 8.36 -1.47 16.73
C ARG A 131 9.29 -1.14 15.57
N ALA A 132 10.39 -1.88 15.41
CA ALA A 132 11.30 -1.70 14.29
C ALA A 132 10.62 -2.00 12.95
N LEU A 133 9.81 -3.07 12.89
CA LEU A 133 9.04 -3.41 11.68
C LEU A 133 8.03 -2.31 11.34
N LYS A 134 7.31 -1.79 12.34
CA LYS A 134 6.38 -0.66 12.17
C LYS A 134 7.07 0.54 11.49
N ASP A 135 8.23 0.95 12.01
CA ASP A 135 8.94 2.11 11.48
C ASP A 135 9.49 1.85 10.08
N LEU A 136 9.94 0.63 9.77
CA LEU A 136 10.39 0.23 8.44
C LEU A 136 9.24 0.24 7.43
N ILE A 137 8.11 -0.37 7.77
CA ILE A 137 6.92 -0.42 6.89
C ILE A 137 6.37 0.98 6.65
N LEU A 138 6.35 1.85 7.67
CA LEU A 138 5.93 3.24 7.50
C LEU A 138 6.86 4.00 6.53
N LYS A 139 8.18 3.90 6.71
CA LYS A 139 9.16 4.57 5.83
C LYS A 139 9.08 4.06 4.39
N LEU A 140 8.89 2.75 4.19
CA LEU A 140 8.68 2.18 2.87
C LEU A 140 7.36 2.66 2.26
N SER A 141 6.29 2.72 3.05
CA SER A 141 5.01 3.22 2.57
C SER A 141 5.12 4.67 2.09
N LEU A 142 5.86 5.51 2.82
CA LEU A 142 6.11 6.90 2.43
C LEU A 142 6.86 6.99 1.09
N LEU A 143 7.89 6.17 0.91
CA LEU A 143 8.66 6.13 -0.34
C LEU A 143 7.78 5.73 -1.53
N PHE A 144 7.01 4.65 -1.41
CA PHE A 144 6.27 4.09 -2.53
C PHE A 144 4.96 4.81 -2.82
N VAL A 145 4.26 5.36 -1.82
CA VAL A 145 3.03 6.13 -2.05
C VAL A 145 3.31 7.40 -2.84
N LEU A 146 4.42 8.09 -2.56
CA LEU A 146 4.78 9.34 -3.24
C LEU A 146 5.32 9.13 -4.66
N MET A 147 5.74 7.91 -5.01
CA MET A 147 6.22 7.59 -6.34
C MET A 147 5.07 7.66 -7.37
N PRO A 148 5.21 8.40 -8.48
CA PRO A 148 4.14 8.54 -9.46
C PRO A 148 4.13 7.38 -10.46
N PHE A 149 3.71 6.19 -10.02
CA PHE A 149 3.64 5.01 -10.91
C PHE A 149 2.71 5.25 -12.09
N PHE A 150 1.64 6.02 -11.89
CA PHE A 150 0.75 6.43 -12.97
C PHE A 150 1.46 7.17 -14.10
N LEU A 151 2.48 8.02 -13.84
CA LEU A 151 3.23 8.69 -14.91
C LEU A 151 4.13 7.72 -15.67
N ILE A 152 4.80 6.83 -14.94
CA ILE A 152 5.74 5.86 -15.51
C ILE A 152 5.00 4.89 -16.44
N LEU A 153 3.81 4.44 -16.03
CA LEU A 153 3.03 3.48 -16.79
C LEU A 153 2.25 4.12 -17.94
N ASN A 154 1.76 5.36 -17.79
CA ASN A 154 1.04 6.05 -18.85
C ASN A 154 1.93 6.32 -20.10
N ILE A 155 3.24 6.54 -19.91
CA ILE A 155 4.22 6.59 -21.01
C ILE A 155 4.25 5.29 -21.83
N SER A 156 3.93 4.15 -21.21
CA SER A 156 3.92 2.84 -21.88
C SER A 156 2.63 2.59 -22.66
N PHE A 157 1.49 3.10 -22.18
CA PHE A 157 0.19 2.95 -22.85
C PHE A 157 0.06 3.84 -24.10
N ASP A 158 0.50 5.10 -24.05
CA ASP A 158 0.48 5.99 -25.23
C ASP A 158 1.31 5.44 -26.41
N LYS A 159 2.34 4.62 -26.12
CA LYS A 159 3.14 3.97 -27.18
C LYS A 159 2.43 2.82 -27.87
N MET A 160 1.49 2.14 -27.20
CA MET A 160 0.76 1.00 -27.79
C MET A 160 -0.32 1.45 -28.78
N ASP A 161 -0.90 2.63 -28.59
CA ASP A 161 -1.94 3.18 -29.49
C ASP A 161 -1.38 3.70 -30.83
N THR A 162 -0.04 3.73 -31.00
CA THR A 162 0.62 4.19 -32.23
C THR A 162 0.92 3.09 -33.25
N VAL A 163 0.55 1.83 -32.99
CA VAL A 163 0.71 0.75 -33.97
C VAL A 163 -0.37 0.90 -35.05
N PRO A 164 -0.03 1.24 -36.31
CA PRO A 164 -1.02 1.42 -37.35
C PRO A 164 -1.78 0.10 -37.59
N PRO A 165 -3.09 0.14 -37.84
CA PRO A 165 -3.85 -1.07 -38.14
C PRO A 165 -3.22 -1.73 -39.37
N VAL A 166 -2.80 -2.98 -39.21
CA VAL A 166 -2.33 -3.82 -40.31
C VAL A 166 -3.47 -3.91 -41.30
N THR A 167 -3.32 -3.19 -42.42
CA THR A 167 -4.24 -3.29 -43.56
C THR A 167 -4.13 -4.72 -44.08
N LYS A 168 -5.13 -5.53 -43.73
CA LYS A 168 -5.32 -6.84 -44.36
C LYS A 168 -5.56 -6.58 -45.84
N ARG A 169 -4.59 -6.97 -46.68
CA ARG A 169 -4.75 -7.07 -48.14
C ARG A 169 -5.63 -8.25 -48.49
#